data_AF-A0A183GFC8-F1
#
_entry.id   AF-A0A183GFC8-F1
#
_cell.length_a   1.000
_cell.length_b   1.000
_cell.length_c   1.000
_cell.angle_alpha   90.00
_cell.angle_beta   90.00
_cell.angle_gamma   90.00
#
_symmetry.space_group_name_H-M   'P 1'
#
loop_
_entity.id
_entity.type
_entity.pdbx_description
1 polymer ?
#
loop_
_entity_poly.entity_id
_entity_poly.type
_entity_poly.pdbx_seq_one_letter_code
_entity_poly.pdbx_strand_id
1 'polypeptide(L)'
;MKIFERIILDRRVREIVKLSDNQCGFVSGCGTIDAIHAAHLLVEKHREKQWIAFLDWENAFDRTPRELIWYTLRQHNIPEELIGCVRMLYSCPMSKAAAGTSMEFLISVGVHQGSALSPLLFVAVMDAVT
;
A
#
# COMPACT_ATOMS: atom_id res chain seq x y z
N MET A 1 -3.67 13.98 14.47
CA MET A 1 -3.43 13.85 13.01
C MET A 1 -4.16 12.70 12.32
N LYS A 2 -4.46 11.56 12.98
CA LYS A 2 -5.15 10.41 12.34
C LYS A 2 -6.51 10.76 11.70
N ILE A 3 -7.24 11.73 12.25
CA ILE A 3 -8.52 12.21 11.69
C ILE A 3 -8.30 12.95 10.37
N PHE A 4 -7.31 13.85 10.29
CA PHE A 4 -6.96 14.56 9.07
C PHE A 4 -6.55 13.58 7.96
N GLU A 5 -5.70 12.63 8.32
CA GLU A 5 -5.26 11.58 7.42
C GLU A 5 -6.42 10.73 6.89
N ARG A 6 -7.32 10.28 7.77
CA ARG A 6 -8.45 9.41 7.40
C ARG A 6 -9.56 10.14 6.65
N ILE A 7 -9.90 11.37 7.04
CA ILE A 7 -11.05 12.08 6.48
C ILE A 7 -10.68 12.83 5.20
N ILE A 8 -9.50 13.46 5.16
CA ILE A 8 -9.13 14.37 4.09
C ILE A 8 -8.23 13.67 3.09
N LEU A 9 -7.13 13.07 3.53
CA LEU A 9 -6.15 12.49 2.59
C LEU A 9 -6.62 11.14 2.03
N ASP A 10 -6.99 10.19 2.89
CA ASP A 10 -7.42 8.85 2.44
C ASP A 10 -8.61 8.94 1.49
N ARG A 11 -9.65 9.69 1.85
CA ARG A 11 -10.82 9.87 0.96
C ARG A 11 -10.46 10.46 -0.40
N ARG A 12 -9.68 11.55 -0.43
CA ARG A 12 -9.33 12.24 -1.68
C ARG A 12 -8.41 11.40 -2.56
N VAL A 13 -7.47 10.68 -1.94
CA VAL A 13 -6.56 9.79 -2.66
C VAL A 13 -7.35 8.60 -3.23
N ARG A 14 -8.28 7.98 -2.46
CA ARG A 14 -9.13 6.89 -2.96
C ARG A 14 -10.08 7.30 -4.09
N GLU A 15 -10.53 8.55 -4.12
CA GLU A 15 -11.38 9.06 -5.20
C GLU A 15 -10.61 9.15 -6.54
N ILE A 16 -9.27 9.26 -6.49
CA ILE A 16 -8.43 9.45 -7.68
C ILE A 16 -7.71 8.16 -8.09
N VAL A 17 -7.21 7.40 -7.10
CA VAL A 17 -6.47 6.15 -7.33
C VAL A 17 -7.43 5.09 -7.87
N LYS A 18 -7.15 4.61 -9.08
CA LYS A 18 -7.82 3.47 -9.70
C LYS A 18 -6.86 2.30 -9.69
N LEU A 19 -7.24 1.24 -8.98
CA LEU A 19 -6.49 0.00 -8.90
C LEU A 19 -6.95 -0.97 -9.99
N SER A 20 -6.10 -1.92 -10.36
CA SER A 20 -6.44 -3.00 -11.26
C SER A 20 -7.57 -3.88 -10.71
N ASP A 21 -8.39 -4.44 -11.59
CA ASP A 21 -9.45 -5.40 -11.23
C ASP A 21 -8.89 -6.68 -10.58
N ASN A 22 -7.61 -6.99 -10.80
CA ASN A 22 -6.94 -8.13 -10.19
C ASN A 22 -6.55 -7.89 -8.72
N GLN A 23 -6.59 -6.63 -8.26
CA GLN A 23 -6.22 -6.27 -6.90
C GLN A 23 -7.40 -6.44 -5.96
N CYS A 24 -7.29 -7.42 -5.05
CA CYS A 24 -8.33 -7.72 -4.07
C CYS A 24 -7.99 -7.21 -2.66
N GLY A 25 -6.76 -6.73 -2.43
CA GLY A 25 -6.29 -6.25 -1.13
C GLY A 25 -6.72 -4.81 -0.85
N PHE A 26 -7.36 -4.57 0.31
CA PHE A 26 -7.75 -3.23 0.79
C PHE A 26 -8.64 -2.42 -0.18
N VAL A 27 -9.31 -3.10 -1.11
CA VAL A 27 -10.29 -2.55 -2.05
C VAL A 27 -11.70 -2.68 -1.47
N SER A 28 -12.54 -1.66 -1.63
CA SER A 28 -13.92 -1.74 -1.19
C SER A 28 -14.72 -2.67 -2.11
N GLY A 29 -15.44 -3.63 -1.53
CA GLY A 29 -16.31 -4.54 -2.29
C GLY A 29 -15.60 -5.75 -2.91
N CYS A 30 -14.30 -5.92 -2.69
CA CYS A 30 -13.54 -7.12 -3.07
C CYS A 30 -12.77 -7.63 -1.84
N GLY A 31 -12.95 -8.90 -1.51
CA GLY A 31 -12.33 -9.53 -0.34
C GLY A 31 -11.58 -10.81 -0.67
N THR A 32 -11.05 -11.45 0.38
CA THR A 32 -10.28 -12.70 0.25
C THR A 32 -11.11 -13.83 -0.36
N ILE A 33 -12.43 -13.86 -0.11
CA ILE A 33 -13.33 -14.86 -0.68
C ILE A 33 -13.39 -14.72 -2.20
N ASP A 34 -13.50 -13.49 -2.71
CA ASP A 34 -13.56 -13.21 -4.14
C ASP A 34 -12.23 -13.59 -4.82
N ALA A 35 -11.10 -13.25 -4.20
CA ALA A 35 -9.76 -13.61 -4.68
C ALA A 35 -9.56 -15.14 -4.76
N ILE A 36 -9.95 -15.87 -3.70
CA ILE A 36 -9.87 -17.33 -3.66
C ILE A 36 -10.78 -17.91 -4.75
N HIS A 37 -12.01 -17.42 -4.86
CA HIS A 37 -12.96 -17.90 -5.87
C HIS A 37 -12.43 -17.67 -7.30
N ALA A 38 -11.87 -16.51 -7.60
CA ALA A 38 -11.24 -16.22 -8.88
C ALA A 38 -10.06 -17.17 -9.18
N ALA A 39 -9.23 -17.47 -8.18
CA ALA A 39 -8.14 -18.45 -8.32
C ALA A 39 -8.67 -19.86 -8.62
N HIS A 40 -9.74 -20.30 -7.94
CA HIS A 40 -10.38 -21.59 -8.24
C HIS A 40 -10.92 -21.65 -9.67
N LEU A 41 -11.62 -20.61 -10.13
CA LEU A 41 -12.12 -20.53 -11.50
C LEU A 41 -11.00 -20.60 -12.54
N LEU A 42 -9.86 -19.95 -12.27
CA LEU A 42 -8.69 -20.01 -13.15
C LEU A 42 -8.13 -21.43 -13.26
N VAL A 43 -8.05 -22.17 -12.14
CA VAL A 43 -7.58 -23.56 -12.14
C VAL A 43 -8.56 -24.47 -12.88
N GLU A 44 -9.87 -24.34 -12.63
CA GLU A 44 -10.90 -25.18 -13.24
C GLU A 44 -11.01 -24.97 -14.76
N LYS A 45 -10.81 -23.73 -15.23
CA LYS A 45 -10.89 -23.39 -16.66
C LYS A 45 -9.80 -24.08 -17.49
N HIS A 46 -8.63 -24.36 -16.90
CA HIS A 46 -7.51 -24.95 -17.62
C HIS A 46 -7.49 -26.47 -17.44
N ARG A 47 -7.67 -27.21 -18.54
CA ARG A 47 -7.70 -28.68 -18.55
C ARG A 47 -6.34 -29.35 -18.35
N GLU A 48 -5.25 -28.59 -18.45
CA GLU A 48 -3.88 -29.07 -18.27
C GLU A 48 -3.32 -28.72 -16.90
N LYS A 49 -2.27 -29.41 -16.46
CA LYS A 49 -1.62 -29.17 -15.16
C LYS A 49 -1.10 -27.74 -15.09
N GLN A 50 -1.77 -26.90 -14.31
CA GLN A 50 -1.32 -25.55 -13.95
C GLN A 50 -0.44 -25.60 -12.71
N TRP A 51 0.58 -24.74 -12.69
CA TRP A 51 1.41 -24.50 -11.51
C TRP A 51 1.04 -23.14 -10.93
N ILE A 52 0.77 -23.11 -9.62
CA ILE A 52 0.48 -21.86 -8.91
C ILE A 52 1.69 -21.55 -8.04
N ALA A 53 2.22 -20.33 -8.18
CA ALA A 53 3.25 -19.82 -7.29
C ALA A 53 2.61 -18.82 -6.31
N PHE A 54 2.87 -19.02 -5.02
CA PHE A 54 2.51 -18.06 -3.98
C PHE A 54 3.73 -17.22 -3.64
N LEU A 55 3.60 -15.90 -3.79
CA LEU A 55 4.64 -14.93 -3.46
C LEU A 55 4.21 -14.18 -2.21
N ASP A 56 5.09 -14.18 -1.20
CA ASP A 56 4.91 -13.40 0.02
C ASP A 56 6.14 -12.52 0.24
N TRP A 57 5.91 -11.27 0.64
CA TRP A 57 6.95 -10.27 0.81
C TRP A 57 7.28 -10.11 2.29
N GLU A 58 8.53 -10.36 2.66
CA GLU A 58 9.00 -10.17 4.04
C GLU A 58 8.90 -8.69 4.44
N ASN A 59 8.12 -8.40 5.50
CA ASN A 59 7.97 -7.06 6.08
C ASN A 59 7.59 -5.99 5.04
N ALA A 60 6.63 -6.29 4.17
CA ALA A 60 6.27 -5.45 3.02
C ALA A 60 5.95 -3.99 3.41
N PHE A 61 5.27 -3.79 4.54
CA PHE A 61 4.96 -2.45 5.06
C PHE A 61 6.21 -1.69 5.49
N ASP A 62 7.20 -2.35 6.08
CA ASP A 62 8.40 -1.70 6.62
C ASP A 62 9.48 -1.49 5.56
N ARG A 63 9.41 -2.22 4.43
CA ARG A 63 10.43 -2.18 3.36
C ARG A 63 10.00 -1.43 2.09
N THR A 64 8.78 -0.92 2.03
CA THR A 64 8.30 -0.18 0.84
C THR A 64 9.13 1.08 0.58
N PRO A 65 9.81 1.24 -0.58
CA PRO A 65 10.59 2.44 -0.88
C PRO A 65 9.69 3.68 -0.99
N ARG A 66 9.99 4.74 -0.23
CA ARG A 66 9.15 5.96 -0.21
C ARG A 66 9.13 6.69 -1.55
N GLU A 67 10.22 6.63 -2.32
CA GLU A 67 10.26 7.21 -3.66
C GLU A 67 9.27 6.57 -4.62
N LEU A 68 9.04 5.25 -4.50
CA LEU A 68 8.01 4.56 -5.29
C LEU A 68 6.61 5.03 -4.92
N ILE A 69 6.35 5.38 -3.65
CA ILE A 69 5.07 5.95 -3.24
C ILE A 69 4.82 7.27 -3.98
N TRP A 70 5.78 8.20 -3.98
CA TRP A 70 5.62 9.49 -4.67
C TRP A 70 5.46 9.31 -6.17
N TYR A 71 6.26 8.44 -6.77
CA TYR A 71 6.17 8.12 -8.19
C TYR A 71 4.78 7.59 -8.55
N THR A 72 4.26 6.64 -7.77
CA THR A 72 2.96 6.02 -8.01
C THR A 72 1.80 7.02 -7.86
N LEU A 73 1.84 7.88 -6.84
CA LEU A 73 0.81 8.92 -6.68
C LEU A 73 0.79 9.90 -7.86
N ARG A 74 1.96 10.22 -8.44
CA ARG A 74 2.04 11.03 -9.67
C ARG A 74 1.47 10.30 -10.88
N GLN A 75 1.71 9.00 -11.02
CA GLN A 75 1.13 8.20 -12.10
C GLN A 75 -0.41 8.19 -12.05
N HIS A 76 -0.99 8.20 -10.85
CA HIS A 76 -2.43 8.35 -10.65
C HIS A 76 -2.95 9.78 -10.83
N ASN A 77 -2.11 10.75 -11.24
CA ASN A 77 -2.47 12.16 -11.42
C ASN A 77 -2.96 12.84 -10.14
N ILE A 78 -2.40 12.47 -8.98
CA ILE A 78 -2.70 13.16 -7.74
C ILE A 78 -2.02 14.54 -7.74
N PRO A 79 -2.74 15.61 -7.38
CA PRO A 79 -2.17 16.95 -7.25
C PRO A 79 -0.93 16.99 -6.35
N GLU A 80 0.12 17.73 -6.77
CA GLU A 80 1.38 17.82 -6.01
C GLU A 80 1.19 18.41 -4.61
N GLU A 81 0.15 19.22 -4.38
CA GLU A 81 -0.19 19.73 -3.04
C GLU A 81 -0.55 18.59 -2.09
N LEU A 82 -1.34 17.61 -2.58
CA LEU A 82 -1.70 16.43 -1.79
C LEU A 82 -0.49 15.52 -1.59
N ILE A 83 0.36 15.34 -2.61
CA ILE A 83 1.61 14.59 -2.48
C ILE A 83 2.52 15.24 -1.44
N GLY A 84 2.60 16.57 -1.42
CA GLY A 84 3.29 17.36 -0.40
C GLY A 84 2.76 17.09 1.01
N CYS A 85 1.43 17.09 1.18
CA CYS A 85 0.80 16.73 2.46
C CYS A 85 1.16 15.31 2.89
N VAL A 86 1.12 14.33 1.98
CA VAL A 86 1.51 12.95 2.30
C VAL A 86 3.00 12.90 2.66
N ARG A 87 3.89 13.55 1.90
CA ARG A 87 5.32 13.63 2.21
C ARG A 87 5.58 14.20 3.60
N MET A 88 4.83 15.23 4.02
CA MET A 88 4.93 15.78 5.37
C MET A 88 4.58 14.74 6.44
N LEU A 89 3.58 13.89 6.21
CA LEU A 89 3.27 12.78 7.13
C LEU A 89 4.47 11.84 7.30
N TYR A 90 5.20 11.60 6.21
CA TYR A 90 6.36 10.70 6.15
C TYR A 90 7.70 11.37 6.48
N SER A 91 7.72 12.68 6.75
CA SER A 91 8.96 13.44 7.00
C SER A 91 9.52 13.28 8.42
N CYS A 92 9.03 12.31 9.22
CA CYS A 92 9.52 12.13 10.59
C CYS A 92 10.79 11.26 10.60
N PRO A 93 11.96 11.77 11.02
CA PRO A 93 13.21 11.09 10.75
C PRO A 93 13.64 10.10 11.83
N MET A 94 13.02 10.02 13.01
CA MET A 94 13.64 9.27 14.11
C MET A 94 12.65 8.40 14.88
N SER A 95 12.97 7.11 14.97
CA SER A 95 12.33 6.18 15.90
C SER A 95 13.35 5.60 16.86
N LYS A 96 12.88 5.30 18.08
CA LYS A 96 13.63 4.60 19.13
C LYS A 96 12.99 3.22 19.33
N ALA A 97 13.80 2.22 19.64
CA ALA A 97 13.29 0.95 20.11
C ALA A 97 12.46 1.14 21.39
N ALA A 98 11.42 0.33 21.57
CA ALA A 98 10.46 0.44 22.67
C ALA A 98 11.09 0.42 24.07
N ALA A 99 12.31 -0.13 24.21
CA ALA A 99 13.08 -0.14 25.46
C ALA A 99 13.73 1.22 25.81
N GLY A 100 13.59 2.25 24.96
CA GLY A 100 14.11 3.61 25.19
C GLY A 100 15.65 3.71 25.23
N THR A 101 16.35 2.60 25.06
CA THR A 101 17.80 2.44 25.24
C THR A 101 18.58 2.43 23.93
N SER A 102 17.89 2.43 22.77
CA SER A 102 18.56 2.46 21.46
C SER A 102 18.79 3.89 20.98
N MET A 103 19.86 4.08 20.21
CA MET A 103 20.10 5.30 19.46
C MET A 103 18.96 5.53 18.46
N GLU A 104 18.63 6.79 18.19
CA GLU A 104 17.66 7.16 17.16
C GLU A 104 18.18 6.71 15.79
N PHE A 105 17.35 5.99 15.04
CA PHE A 105 17.69 5.59 13.68
C PHE A 105 16.73 6.22 12.67
N LEU A 106 17.27 6.49 11.47
CA LEU A 106 16.54 7.07 10.37
C LEU A 106 15.59 6.04 9.76
N ILE A 107 14.28 6.35 9.76
CA ILE A 107 13.31 5.59 8.96
C ILE A 107 13.22 6.25 7.59
N SER A 108 13.86 5.65 6.59
CA SER A 108 13.85 6.11 5.20
C SER A 108 12.94 5.26 4.29
N VAL A 109 12.49 4.10 4.78
CA VAL A 109 11.67 3.13 4.05
C VAL A 109 10.41 2.79 4.85
N GLY A 110 9.45 2.21 4.15
CA GLY A 110 8.20 1.72 4.71
C GLY A 110 7.09 2.76 4.80
N VAL A 111 5.88 2.22 4.90
CA VAL A 111 4.64 2.92 5.22
C VAL A 111 4.39 2.85 6.73
N HIS A 112 3.69 3.81 7.32
CA HIS A 112 3.46 3.81 8.76
C HIS A 112 2.43 2.75 9.17
N GLN A 113 2.80 1.80 10.03
CA GLN A 113 1.82 0.85 10.57
C GLN A 113 0.80 1.56 11.47
N GLY A 114 -0.50 1.25 11.29
CA GLY A 114 -1.59 1.89 12.04
C GLY A 114 -2.03 3.27 11.51
N SER A 115 -1.48 3.69 10.36
CA SER A 115 -2.02 4.79 9.55
C SER A 115 -3.20 4.29 8.71
N ALA A 116 -4.21 5.16 8.52
CA ALA A 116 -5.38 4.86 7.69
C ALA A 116 -5.05 4.91 6.20
N LEU A 117 -4.08 5.74 5.81
CA LEU A 117 -3.64 5.95 4.43
C LEU A 117 -2.60 4.90 3.98
N SER A 118 -1.78 4.37 4.89
CA SER A 118 -0.72 3.42 4.58
C SER A 118 -1.15 2.20 3.75
N PRO A 119 -2.29 1.52 4.04
CA PRO A 119 -2.72 0.40 3.22
C PRO A 119 -3.00 0.78 1.77
N LEU A 120 -3.56 1.97 1.52
CA LEU A 120 -3.83 2.46 0.18
C LEU A 120 -2.54 2.77 -0.58
N LEU A 121 -1.58 3.44 0.08
CA LEU A 121 -0.29 3.74 -0.52
C LEU A 121 0.48 2.47 -0.87
N PHE A 122 0.44 1.48 0.04
CA PHE A 122 1.06 0.18 -0.19
C PHE A 122 0.45 -0.51 -1.41
N VAL A 123 -0.87 -0.63 -1.46
CA VAL A 123 -1.56 -1.31 -2.58
C VAL A 123 -1.36 -0.57 -3.89
N ALA A 124 -1.40 0.76 -3.91
CA ALA A 124 -1.11 1.52 -5.13
C ALA A 124 0.30 1.21 -5.66
N VAL A 125 1.31 1.15 -4.79
CA VAL A 125 2.68 0.79 -5.19
C VAL A 125 2.73 -0.64 -5.71
N MET A 126 2.06 -1.59 -5.05
CA MET A 126 2.02 -2.98 -5.51
C MET A 126 1.38 -3.09 -6.89
N ASP A 127 0.22 -2.43 -7.09
CA ASP A 127 -0.51 -2.40 -8.36
C ASP A 127 0.30 -1.76 -9.50
N ALA A 128 1.19 -0.82 -9.20
CA ALA A 128 2.08 -0.21 -10.18
C ALA A 128 3.28 -1.11 -10.57
N VAL A 129 3.62 -2.11 -9.75
CA VAL A 129 4.79 -2.98 -9.94
C VAL A 129 4.40 -4.37 -10.47
N THR A 130 3.15 -4.79 -10.26
CA THR A 130 2.59 -6.07 -10.72
C THR A 130 1.72 -5.90 -11.95
#